data_AF-A0A2T0JX49-F1
#
_entry.id   AF-A0A2T0JX49-F1
#
_cell.length_a   1.000
_cell.length_b   1.000
_cell.length_c   1.000
_cell.angle_alpha   90.00
_cell.angle_beta   90.00
_cell.angle_gamma   90.00
#
_symmetry.space_group_name_H-M   'P 1'
#
loop_
_entity.id
_entity.type
_entity.pdbx_description
1 polymer ?
#
loop_
_entity_poly.entity_id
_entity_poly.type
_entity_poly.pdbx_seq_one_letter_code
_entity_poly.pdbx_strand_id
1 'polypeptide(L)'
;MQWPPGDEEPSDYWLSDLPADTTMPDLVHLAKSRWRTEHDYRKLKIGLGLGLGLEDIEGRFWIGWHRHVTTTAQLFLTQLRLADRKAAGQP
;
A
#
# COMPACT_ATOMS: atom_id res chain seq x y z
N MET A 1 14.76 -9.18 5.47
CA MET A 1 15.74 -10.08 4.86
C MET A 1 16.33 -10.88 5.99
N GLN A 2 15.95 -12.14 6.04
CA GLN A 2 16.67 -13.14 6.81
C GLN A 2 17.64 -13.75 5.82
N TRP A 3 18.94 -13.75 6.11
CA TRP A 3 19.87 -14.61 5.40
C TRP A 3 19.59 -16.02 5.91
N PRO A 4 19.12 -16.97 5.07
CA PRO A 4 18.92 -18.33 5.53
C PRO A 4 20.29 -18.90 5.95
N PRO A 5 20.44 -19.39 7.20
CA PRO A 5 21.73 -19.91 7.63
C PRO A 5 22.11 -21.13 6.77
N GLY A 6 23.20 -21.02 6.01
CA GLY A 6 23.71 -22.08 5.14
C GLY A 6 23.78 -21.74 3.66
N ASP A 7 23.13 -20.65 3.21
CA ASP A 7 23.17 -20.24 1.80
C ASP A 7 24.40 -19.37 1.52
N GLU A 8 25.04 -19.57 0.35
CA GLU A 8 26.20 -18.80 -0.11
C GLU A 8 25.82 -17.40 -0.61
N GLU A 9 24.55 -17.16 -0.95
CA GLU A 9 24.07 -15.91 -1.54
C GLU A 9 22.73 -15.41 -0.93
N PRO A 10 22.43 -14.10 -1.02
CA PRO A 10 21.14 -13.54 -0.63
C PRO A 10 19.97 -14.14 -1.41
N SER A 11 18.83 -14.33 -0.73
CA SER A 11 17.59 -14.82 -1.36
C SER A 11 16.93 -13.80 -2.29
N ASP A 12 17.19 -12.50 -2.11
CA ASP A 12 16.57 -11.41 -2.87
C ASP A 12 17.56 -10.25 -3.08
N TYR A 13 17.50 -9.63 -4.25
CA TYR A 13 18.25 -8.44 -4.61
C TYR A 13 17.31 -7.29 -4.97
N TRP A 14 17.71 -6.06 -4.65
CA TRP A 14 16.97 -4.84 -4.98
C TRP A 14 17.88 -3.87 -5.74
N LEU A 15 17.37 -3.33 -6.84
CA LEU A 15 18.04 -2.31 -7.63
C LEU A 15 17.45 -0.93 -7.28
N SER A 16 18.31 0.07 -7.11
CA SER A 16 17.91 1.45 -6.85
C SER A 16 18.74 2.41 -7.69
N ASP A 17 18.08 3.46 -8.18
CA ASP A 17 18.67 4.61 -8.87
C ASP A 17 18.83 5.83 -7.94
N LEU A 18 18.66 5.64 -6.62
CA LEU A 18 18.81 6.70 -5.64
C LEU A 18 20.28 7.11 -5.46
N PRO A 19 20.55 8.35 -5.00
CA PRO A 19 21.90 8.82 -4.72
C PRO A 19 22.70 7.87 -3.83
N ALA A 20 24.02 7.76 -4.07
CA ALA A 20 24.89 6.84 -3.34
C ALA A 20 25.02 7.14 -1.83
N ASP A 21 24.69 8.36 -1.41
CA ASP A 21 24.62 8.80 -0.02
C ASP A 21 23.27 8.49 0.67
N THR A 22 22.32 7.89 -0.05
CA THR A 22 21.04 7.43 0.54
C THR A 22 21.32 6.38 1.60
N THR A 23 20.76 6.58 2.79
CA THR A 23 21.02 5.69 3.91
C THR A 23 20.39 4.31 3.70
N MET A 24 21.03 3.26 4.22
CA MET A 24 20.48 1.91 4.17
C MET A 24 19.07 1.80 4.81
N PRO A 25 18.78 2.45 5.97
CA PRO A 25 17.41 2.50 6.50
C PRO A 25 16.38 3.05 5.51
N ASP A 26 16.71 4.12 4.78
CA ASP A 26 15.81 4.72 3.79
C ASP A 26 15.60 3.79 2.59
N LEU A 27 16.66 3.15 2.10
CA LEU A 27 16.57 2.13 1.05
C LEU A 27 15.65 0.97 1.46
N VAL A 28 15.82 0.44 2.68
CA VAL A 28 14.98 -0.63 3.21
C VAL A 28 13.53 -0.16 3.40
N HIS A 29 13.33 1.08 3.86
CA HIS A 29 12.00 1.66 4.02
C HIS A 29 11.26 1.76 2.67
N LEU A 30 11.91 2.32 1.65
CA LEU A 30 11.35 2.45 0.31
C LEU A 30 11.09 1.09 -0.33
N ALA A 31 12.06 0.16 -0.26
CA ALA A 31 11.90 -1.20 -0.77
C ALA A 31 10.69 -1.90 -0.14
N LYS A 32 10.54 -1.81 1.19
CA LYS A 32 9.42 -2.42 1.89
C LYS A 32 8.10 -1.69 1.72
N SER A 33 8.10 -0.42 1.32
CA SER A 33 6.88 0.35 1.07
C SER A 33 6.04 -0.25 -0.06
N ARG A 34 6.66 -0.92 -1.04
CA ARG A 34 5.96 -1.67 -2.10
C ARG A 34 4.97 -2.69 -1.54
N TRP A 35 5.38 -3.46 -0.52
CA TRP A 35 4.52 -4.46 0.09
C TRP A 35 3.29 -3.83 0.75
N ARG A 36 3.48 -2.67 1.39
CA ARG A 36 2.36 -1.90 1.97
C ARG A 36 1.38 -1.48 0.89
N THR A 37 1.86 -0.96 -0.25
CA THR A 37 1.02 -0.60 -1.40
C THR A 37 0.19 -1.77 -1.91
N GLU A 38 0.79 -2.96 -2.05
CA GLU A 38 0.07 -4.15 -2.52
C GLU A 38 -1.00 -4.61 -1.53
N HIS A 39 -0.68 -4.56 -0.24
CA HIS A 39 -1.63 -4.92 0.81
C HIS A 39 -2.81 -3.96 0.85
N ASP A 40 -2.54 -2.66 0.77
CA ASP A 40 -3.56 -1.62 0.76
C ASP A 40 -4.41 -1.68 -0.51
N TYR A 41 -3.81 -2.01 -1.67
CA TYR A 41 -4.56 -2.27 -2.89
C TYR A 41 -5.51 -3.47 -2.75
N ARG A 42 -5.09 -4.58 -2.16
CA ARG A 42 -5.98 -5.73 -1.93
C ARG A 42 -7.17 -5.37 -1.05
N LYS A 43 -6.95 -4.59 0.01
CA LYS A 43 -8.02 -4.08 0.87
C LYS A 43 -8.97 -3.15 0.13
N LEU A 44 -8.43 -2.21 -0.63
CA LEU A 44 -9.19 -1.26 -1.45
C LEU A 44 -10.02 -1.97 -2.53
N LYS A 45 -9.43 -2.99 -3.16
CA LYS A 45 -10.09 -3.76 -4.22
C LYS A 45 -11.35 -4.45 -3.72
N ILE A 46 -11.26 -5.14 -2.58
CA ILE A 46 -12.33 -5.97 -2.01
C ILE A 46 -13.25 -5.18 -1.06
N GLY A 47 -12.87 -3.95 -0.69
CA GLY A 47 -13.71 -3.09 0.14
C GLY A 47 -13.84 -3.53 1.61
N LEU A 48 -12.80 -4.19 2.16
CA LEU A 48 -12.79 -4.68 3.54
C LEU A 48 -13.17 -3.57 4.55
N GLY A 49 -14.35 -3.69 5.15
CA GLY A 49 -14.87 -2.77 6.16
C GLY A 49 -15.83 -1.68 5.67
N LEU A 50 -16.03 -1.51 4.35
CA LEU A 50 -16.92 -0.48 3.79
C LEU A 50 -17.96 -1.01 2.78
N GLY A 51 -17.77 -2.20 2.20
CA GLY A 51 -18.67 -2.72 1.14
C GLY A 51 -18.75 -1.80 -0.09
N LEU A 52 -17.65 -1.08 -0.34
CA LEU A 52 -17.49 -0.08 -1.40
C LEU A 52 -16.08 -0.20 -2.04
N GLY A 53 -15.69 -1.41 -2.39
CA GLY A 53 -14.45 -1.75 -3.06
C GLY A 53 -14.46 -1.38 -4.55
N LEU A 54 -13.29 -1.52 -5.18
CA LEU A 54 -13.16 -1.29 -6.63
C LEU A 54 -13.95 -2.31 -7.46
N GLU A 55 -14.25 -3.48 -6.89
CA GLU A 55 -15.02 -4.52 -7.57
C GLU A 55 -16.55 -4.31 -7.55
N ASP A 56 -17.03 -3.34 -6.76
CA ASP A 56 -18.47 -3.05 -6.62
C ASP A 56 -19.03 -2.14 -7.74
N ILE A 57 -18.21 -1.77 -8.74
CA ILE A 57 -18.66 -0.95 -9.86
C ILE A 57 -19.41 -1.80 -10.91
N GLU A 58 -20.69 -1.51 -11.11
CA GLU A 58 -21.51 -2.17 -12.13
C GLU A 58 -21.61 -1.36 -13.45
N GLY A 59 -21.40 -0.04 -13.38
CA GLY A 59 -21.53 0.87 -14.52
C GLY A 59 -20.36 0.79 -15.51
N ARG A 60 -20.66 0.84 -16.82
CA ARG A 60 -19.65 0.82 -17.92
C ARG A 60 -19.42 2.18 -18.58
N PHE A 61 -19.53 3.25 -17.81
CA PHE A 61 -19.29 4.61 -18.29
C PHE A 61 -18.08 5.21 -17.59
N TRP A 62 -17.22 5.89 -18.35
CA TRP A 62 -16.00 6.51 -17.84
C TRP A 62 -16.26 7.40 -16.61
N ILE A 63 -17.26 8.28 -16.68
CA ILE A 63 -17.57 9.23 -15.60
C ILE A 63 -17.98 8.47 -14.32
N GLY A 64 -18.81 7.44 -14.45
CA GLY A 64 -19.26 6.62 -13.32
C GLY A 64 -18.09 5.86 -12.68
N TRP A 65 -17.26 5.22 -13.51
CA TRP A 65 -16.05 4.53 -13.06
C TRP A 65 -15.06 5.49 -12.37
N HIS A 66 -14.76 6.63 -12.99
CA HIS A 66 -13.81 7.61 -12.47
C HIS A 66 -14.27 8.16 -11.11
N ARG A 67 -15.56 8.47 -10.98
CA ARG A 67 -16.16 8.91 -9.71
C ARG A 67 -16.06 7.81 -8.65
N HIS A 68 -16.36 6.56 -9.00
CA HIS A 68 -16.27 5.42 -8.09
C HIS A 68 -14.85 5.23 -7.57
N VAL A 69 -13.87 5.09 -8.47
CA VAL A 69 -12.45 4.91 -8.10
C VAL A 69 -11.96 6.06 -7.22
N THR A 70 -12.28 7.31 -7.58
CA THR A 70 -11.86 8.49 -6.81
C THR A 70 -12.49 8.49 -5.41
N THR A 71 -13.79 8.22 -5.30
CA THR A 71 -14.51 8.24 -4.02
C THR A 71 -14.05 7.10 -3.12
N THR A 72 -13.94 5.88 -3.65
CA THR A 72 -13.44 4.70 -2.93
C THR A 72 -12.01 4.92 -2.42
N ALA A 73 -11.12 5.50 -3.24
CA ALA A 73 -9.77 5.86 -2.80
C ALA A 73 -9.77 6.89 -1.66
N GLN A 74 -10.59 7.95 -1.76
CA GLN A 74 -10.71 8.97 -0.70
C GLN A 74 -11.25 8.40 0.61
N LEU A 75 -12.27 7.53 0.55
CA LEU A 75 -12.82 6.87 1.73
C LEU A 75 -11.78 5.96 2.39
N PHE A 76 -11.03 5.19 1.59
CA PHE A 76 -9.98 4.31 2.10
C PHE A 76 -8.86 5.09 2.81
N LEU A 77 -8.36 6.18 2.21
CA LEU A 77 -7.37 7.05 2.84
C LEU A 77 -7.89 7.68 4.14
N THR A 78 -9.18 8.05 4.16
CA THR A 78 -9.82 8.57 5.38
C THR A 78 -9.85 7.51 6.48
N GLN A 79 -10.17 6.26 6.16
CA GLN A 79 -10.16 5.16 7.13
C GLN A 79 -8.75 4.90 7.68
N LEU A 80 -7.72 4.85 6.82
CA LEU A 80 -6.33 4.71 7.26
C LEU A 80 -5.93 5.84 8.22
N ARG A 81 -6.27 7.09 7.87
CA ARG A 81 -6.01 8.25 8.74
C ARG A 81 -6.70 8.13 10.09
N LEU A 82 -7.95 7.68 10.12
CA LEU A 82 -8.69 7.51 11.37
C LEU A 82 -8.10 6.36 12.22
N ALA A 83 -7.70 5.26 11.59
CA ALA A 83 -7.03 4.15 12.26
C ALA A 83 -5.70 4.58 12.88
N ASP A 84 -4.89 5.36 12.15
CA ASP A 84 -3.62 5.90 12.63
C ASP A 84 -3.83 6.87 13.81
N ARG A 85 -4.82 7.77 13.71
CA ARG A 85 -5.19 8.68 14.83
C ARG A 85 -5.61 7.91 16.08
N LYS A 86 -6.43 6.87 15.90
CA LYS A 86 -6.86 6.00 17.00
C LYS A 86 -5.67 5.28 17.64
N ALA A 87 -4.74 4.76 16.83
CA ALA A 87 -3.53 4.13 17.32
C ALA A 87 -2.62 5.11 18.07
N ALA A 88 -2.58 6.38 17.64
CA ALA A 88 -1.85 7.46 18.29
C ALA A 88 -2.55 8.04 19.54
N GLY A 89 -3.75 7.56 19.90
CA GLY A 89 -4.52 8.06 21.05
C GLY A 89 -5.03 9.50 20.89
N GLN A 90 -5.08 10.03 19.67
CA GLN A 90 -5.63 11.35 19.38
C GLN A 90 -7.15 11.27 19.20
N PRO A 91 -7.94 12.20 19.78
CA PRO A 91 -9.40 12.17 19.71
C PRO A 91 -9.92 12.33 18.27
#